data_AF-I9SCA3-F1
#
_entry.id   AF-I9SCA3-F1
#
_cell.length_a   1.000
_cell.length_b   1.000
_cell.length_c   1.000
_cell.angle_alpha   90.00
_cell.angle_beta   90.00
_cell.angle_gamma   90.00
#
_symmetry.space_group_name_H-M   'P 1'
#
loop_
_entity.id
_entity.type
_entity.pdbx_description
1 polymer ?
#
loop_
_entity_poly.entity_id
_entity_poly.type
_entity_poly.pdbx_seq_one_letter_code
_entity_poly.pdbx_strand_id
1 'polypeptide(L)'
;MRYSYRKYAILIAIISATLGVIIAFIYFFNSFHLLEAKPILLSQEYRGYTENNHSGKTEYNYIETINFYYIGGGATNNDCIQVRKQNNTTKKEIILGTFEKYKILVSYCFNGDSLTLILKHNFDCNSGCDTYVININE
;
A
#
# COMPACT_ATOMS: atom_id res chain seq x y z
N MET A 1 -12.45 37.54 49.50
CA MET A 1 -12.47 37.43 48.03
C MET A 1 -11.21 36.79 47.41
N ARG A 2 -10.00 36.94 47.98
CA ARG A 2 -8.73 36.40 47.41
C ARG A 2 -8.64 34.86 47.35
N TYR A 3 -9.34 34.15 48.24
CA TYR A 3 -9.31 32.68 48.36
C TYR A 3 -10.19 31.96 47.31
N SER A 4 -11.33 32.54 46.93
CA SER A 4 -12.17 32.00 45.84
C SER A 4 -11.47 32.14 44.49
N TYR A 5 -10.88 33.31 44.21
CA TYR A 5 -10.19 33.56 42.94
C TYR A 5 -9.04 32.58 42.67
N ARG A 6 -8.26 32.23 43.71
CA ARG A 6 -7.20 31.20 43.60
C ARG A 6 -7.74 29.81 43.26
N LYS A 7 -8.90 29.42 43.81
CA LYS A 7 -9.55 28.14 43.49
C LYS A 7 -10.02 28.09 42.04
N TYR A 8 -10.61 29.18 41.53
CA TYR A 8 -11.01 29.29 40.13
C TYR A 8 -9.80 29.28 39.17
N ALA A 9 -8.71 29.96 39.52
CA ALA A 9 -7.49 29.95 38.73
C ALA A 9 -6.88 28.54 38.61
N ILE A 10 -6.86 27.78 39.71
CA ILE A 10 -6.37 26.39 39.72
C ILE A 10 -7.30 25.49 38.89
N LEU A 11 -8.62 25.66 39.00
CA LEU A 11 -9.60 24.89 38.23
C LEU A 11 -9.42 25.11 36.71
N ILE A 12 -9.25 26.36 36.28
CA ILE A 12 -9.02 26.71 34.88
C ILE A 12 -7.72 26.11 34.36
N ALA A 13 -6.64 26.15 35.16
CA ALA A 13 -5.35 25.56 34.79
C ALA A 13 -5.43 24.04 34.59
N ILE A 14 -6.19 23.33 35.44
CA ILE A 14 -6.42 21.89 35.29
C ILE A 14 -7.19 21.62 34.00
N ILE A 15 -8.28 22.35 33.75
CA ILE A 15 -9.10 22.19 32.54
C ILE A 15 -8.27 22.45 31.28
N SER A 16 -7.47 23.53 31.26
CA SER A 16 -6.61 23.84 30.12
C SER A 16 -5.53 22.78 29.90
N ALA A 17 -4.94 22.25 30.99
CA ALA A 17 -3.97 21.17 30.90
C ALA A 17 -4.60 19.89 30.35
N THR A 18 -5.79 19.51 30.80
CA THR A 18 -6.51 18.34 30.27
C THR A 18 -6.88 18.49 28.80
N LEU A 19 -7.34 19.67 28.38
CA LEU A 19 -7.63 19.95 26.97
C LEU A 19 -6.37 19.87 26.10
N GLY A 20 -5.24 20.41 26.59
CA GLY A 20 -3.95 20.31 25.90
C GLY A 20 -3.49 18.87 25.69
N VAL A 21 -3.66 18.01 26.70
CA VAL A 21 -3.34 16.57 26.60
C VAL A 21 -4.24 15.87 25.59
N ILE A 22 -5.55 16.15 25.60
CA ILE A 22 -6.50 15.55 24.65
C ILE A 22 -6.15 15.95 23.21
N ILE A 23 -5.87 17.24 22.97
CA ILE A 23 -5.48 17.74 21.64
C ILE A 23 -4.17 17.07 21.19
N ALA A 24 -3.16 17.00 22.06
CA ALA A 24 -1.90 16.34 21.74
C ALA A 24 -2.09 14.85 21.41
N PHE A 25 -2.96 14.15 22.14
CA PHE A 25 -3.33 12.77 21.86
C PHE A 25 -4.03 12.61 20.50
N ILE A 26 -4.97 13.48 20.16
CA ILE A 26 -5.66 13.46 18.86
C ILE A 26 -4.65 13.70 17.72
N TYR A 27 -3.74 14.66 17.87
CA TYR A 27 -2.68 14.90 16.90
C TYR A 27 -1.74 13.70 16.76
N PHE A 28 -1.34 13.10 17.88
CA PHE A 28 -0.52 11.90 17.89
C PHE A 28 -1.21 10.73 17.16
N PHE A 29 -2.48 10.45 17.45
CA PHE A 29 -3.25 9.42 16.74
C PHE A 29 -3.42 9.73 15.25
N ASN A 30 -3.73 10.97 14.89
CA ASN A 30 -3.82 11.37 13.48
C ASN A 30 -2.48 11.22 12.75
N SER A 31 -1.35 11.50 13.41
CA SER A 31 -0.03 11.25 12.83
C SER A 31 0.23 9.76 12.60
N PHE A 32 -0.25 8.86 13.46
CA PHE A 32 -0.17 7.41 13.25
C PHE A 32 -1.12 6.92 12.13
N HIS A 33 -2.31 7.50 12.00
CA HIS A 33 -3.21 7.21 10.88
C HIS A 33 -2.63 7.67 9.52
N LEU A 34 -1.74 8.67 9.54
CA LEU A 34 -1.01 9.18 8.37
C LEU A 34 0.28 8.40 8.03
N LEU A 35 0.68 7.40 8.83
CA LEU A 35 1.57 6.35 8.33
C LEU A 35 0.75 5.44 7.41
N GLU A 36 0.38 5.95 6.23
CA GLU A 36 0.03 5.11 5.10
C GLU A 36 1.14 4.08 4.93
N ALA A 37 0.80 2.80 5.10
CA ALA A 37 1.76 1.74 4.88
C ALA A 37 2.18 1.82 3.42
N LYS A 38 3.44 2.20 3.18
CA LYS A 38 3.99 2.26 1.82
C LYS A 38 3.78 0.91 1.15
N PRO A 39 3.33 0.87 -0.12
CA PRO A 39 3.20 -0.38 -0.85
C PRO A 39 4.52 -1.15 -0.83
N ILE A 40 4.45 -2.44 -0.50
CA ILE A 40 5.59 -3.35 -0.50
C ILE A 40 5.59 -4.08 -1.84
N LEU A 41 6.65 -3.96 -2.63
CA LEU A 41 6.80 -4.70 -3.88
C LEU A 41 7.03 -6.19 -3.56
N LEU A 42 6.11 -7.04 -4.01
CA LEU A 42 6.17 -8.48 -3.86
C LEU A 42 6.89 -9.14 -5.04
N SER A 43 6.55 -8.71 -6.25
CA SER A 43 7.16 -9.19 -7.48
C SER A 43 7.05 -8.14 -8.58
N GLN A 44 7.80 -8.36 -9.66
CA GLN A 44 7.85 -7.50 -10.83
C GLN A 44 8.09 -8.33 -12.08
N GLU A 45 7.35 -8.02 -13.14
CA GLU A 45 7.49 -8.62 -14.46
C GLU A 45 7.72 -7.53 -15.51
N TYR A 46 8.73 -7.69 -16.37
CA TYR A 46 9.00 -6.76 -17.47
C TYR A 46 8.41 -7.29 -18.77
N ARG A 47 7.73 -6.43 -19.54
CA ARG A 47 7.08 -6.82 -20.81
C ARG A 47 7.37 -5.85 -21.93
N GLY A 48 7.63 -6.42 -23.10
CA GLY A 48 8.05 -5.69 -24.30
C GLY A 48 9.40 -5.03 -24.10
N TYR A 49 10.30 -5.12 -25.06
CA TYR A 49 11.59 -4.45 -24.97
C TYR A 49 12.00 -3.89 -26.32
N THR A 50 12.72 -2.77 -26.28
CA THR A 50 13.51 -2.32 -27.41
C THR A 50 14.98 -2.59 -27.10
N GLU A 51 15.68 -3.18 -28.06
CA GLU A 51 17.12 -3.39 -27.97
C GLU A 51 17.83 -2.16 -28.48
N ASN A 52 18.67 -1.56 -27.63
CA ASN A 52 19.59 -0.52 -28.05
C ASN A 52 21.01 -1.08 -28.00
N ASN A 53 21.65 -1.11 -29.17
CA ASN A 53 23.07 -1.47 -29.28
C ASN A 53 23.89 -0.19 -29.33
N HIS A 54 24.60 0.12 -28.25
CA HIS A 54 25.55 1.22 -28.22
C HIS A 54 26.89 0.75 -27.65
N SER A 55 27.99 1.02 -28.38
CA SER A 55 29.36 0.61 -27.99
C SER A 55 29.52 -0.87 -27.64
N GLY A 56 28.87 -1.77 -28.38
CA GLY A 56 29.01 -3.22 -28.18
C GLY A 56 28.34 -3.77 -26.91
N LYS A 57 27.53 -2.97 -26.21
CA LYS A 57 26.64 -3.43 -25.14
C LYS A 57 25.20 -3.36 -25.62
N THR A 58 24.48 -4.46 -25.44
CA THR A 58 23.03 -4.54 -25.69
C THR A 58 22.32 -4.13 -24.41
N GLU A 59 21.59 -3.03 -24.47
CA GLU A 59 20.71 -2.56 -23.40
C GLU A 59 19.26 -2.84 -23.78
N TYR A 60 18.51 -3.42 -22.84
CA TYR A 60 17.09 -3.70 -23.00
C TYR A 60 16.27 -2.61 -22.33
N ASN A 61 15.55 -1.83 -23.13
CA ASN A 61 14.60 -0.85 -22.63
C ASN A 61 13.21 -1.46 -22.61
N TYR A 62 12.78 -1.92 -21.44
CA TYR A 62 11.46 -2.50 -21.27
C TYR A 62 10.37 -1.44 -21.43
N ILE A 63 9.35 -1.73 -22.22
CA ILE A 63 8.25 -0.80 -22.55
C ILE A 63 7.26 -0.75 -21.39
N GLU A 64 6.99 -1.90 -20.77
CA GLU A 64 6.01 -2.04 -19.70
C GLU A 64 6.56 -2.86 -18.53
N THR A 65 6.03 -2.59 -17.35
CA THR A 65 6.31 -3.32 -16.13
C THR A 65 5.01 -3.63 -15.41
N ILE A 66 4.81 -4.88 -14.99
CA ILE A 66 3.70 -5.28 -14.12
C ILE A 66 4.27 -5.50 -12.72
N ASN A 67 3.80 -4.69 -11.78
CA ASN A 67 4.21 -4.71 -10.40
C ASN A 67 3.12 -5.31 -9.52
N PHE A 68 3.52 -6.14 -8.57
CA PHE A 68 2.65 -6.75 -7.59
C PHE A 68 2.96 -6.14 -6.23
N TYR A 69 2.00 -5.44 -5.64
CA TYR A 69 2.17 -4.77 -4.37
C TYR A 69 1.31 -5.39 -3.29
N TYR A 70 1.86 -5.49 -2.09
CA TYR A 70 1.08 -5.59 -0.87
C TYR A 70 0.87 -4.18 -0.31
N ILE A 71 -0.38 -3.85 0.02
CA ILE A 71 -0.74 -2.59 0.68
C ILE A 71 -1.29 -2.96 2.05
N GLY A 72 -0.58 -2.55 3.10
CA GLY A 72 -1.01 -2.77 4.47
C GLY A 72 -2.14 -1.80 4.84
N GLY A 73 -3.24 -2.33 5.38
CA GLY A 73 -4.37 -1.54 5.87
C GLY A 73 -4.11 -0.81 7.18
N GLY A 74 -2.95 -1.05 7.81
CA GLY A 74 -2.60 -0.48 9.11
C GLY A 74 -3.68 -0.77 10.15
N ALA A 75 -4.18 0.26 10.83
CA ALA A 75 -5.23 0.14 11.85
C ALA A 75 -6.62 -0.24 11.29
N THR A 76 -6.83 -0.16 9.97
CA THR A 76 -8.13 -0.47 9.35
C THR A 76 -8.25 -1.92 8.89
N ASN A 77 -7.19 -2.73 8.98
CA ASN A 77 -7.13 -4.13 8.49
C ASN A 77 -7.55 -4.32 7.01
N ASN A 78 -7.56 -3.24 6.22
CA ASN A 78 -7.81 -3.26 4.78
C ASN A 78 -6.55 -3.65 4.01
N ASP A 79 -5.96 -4.78 4.37
CA ASP A 79 -4.83 -5.32 3.64
C ASP A 79 -5.30 -5.75 2.24
N CYS A 80 -4.53 -5.44 1.22
CA CYS A 80 -4.83 -5.90 -0.13
C CYS A 80 -3.57 -6.19 -0.93
N ILE A 81 -3.73 -7.03 -1.95
CA ILE A 81 -2.76 -7.15 -3.03
C ILE A 81 -3.25 -6.33 -4.20
N GLN A 82 -2.37 -5.52 -4.77
CA GLN A 82 -2.68 -4.70 -5.92
C GLN A 82 -1.72 -5.02 -7.07
N VAL A 83 -2.29 -5.24 -8.25
CA VAL A 83 -1.52 -5.42 -9.48
C VAL A 83 -1.57 -4.12 -10.26
N ARG A 84 -0.40 -3.60 -10.63
CA ARG A 84 -0.27 -2.33 -11.35
C ARG A 84 0.54 -2.53 -12.62
N LYS A 85 0.11 -1.90 -13.70
CA LYS A 85 0.84 -1.85 -14.97
C LYS A 85 1.40 -0.45 -15.17
N GLN A 86 2.70 -0.37 -15.36
CA GLN A 86 3.41 0.86 -15.63
C GLN A 86 3.96 0.84 -17.06
N ASN A 87 3.66 1.89 -17.83
CA ASN A 87 4.36 2.17 -19.08
C ASN A 87 5.67 2.90 -18.74
N ASN A 88 6.80 2.28 -19.03
CA ASN A 88 8.11 2.76 -18.61
C ASN A 88 8.58 4.00 -19.38
N THR A 89 8.06 4.21 -20.60
CA THR A 89 8.36 5.39 -21.43
C THR A 89 7.64 6.63 -20.93
N THR A 90 6.34 6.52 -20.68
CA THR A 90 5.50 7.65 -20.24
C THR A 90 5.45 7.80 -18.71
N LYS A 91 5.96 6.82 -17.98
CA LYS A 91 5.83 6.66 -16.52
C LYS A 91 4.38 6.59 -16.01
N LYS A 92 3.40 6.44 -16.91
CA LYS A 92 1.99 6.28 -16.55
C LYS A 92 1.76 4.92 -15.90
N GLU A 93 1.12 4.90 -14.75
CA GLU A 93 0.71 3.70 -14.03
C GLU A 93 -0.82 3.56 -14.05
N ILE A 94 -1.31 2.34 -14.23
CA ILE A 94 -2.71 1.97 -14.07
C ILE A 94 -2.83 0.79 -13.10
N ILE A 95 -3.92 0.75 -12.36
CA ILE A 95 -4.26 -0.38 -11.48
C ILE A 95 -5.04 -1.39 -12.31
N LEU A 96 -4.51 -2.61 -12.45
CA LEU A 96 -5.19 -3.70 -13.14
C LEU A 96 -6.16 -4.45 -12.22
N GLY A 97 -5.87 -4.49 -10.92
CA GLY A 97 -6.75 -5.13 -9.95
C GLY A 97 -6.33 -4.88 -8.51
N THR A 98 -7.33 -4.83 -7.61
CA THR A 98 -7.15 -4.71 -6.16
C THR A 98 -7.89 -5.87 -5.50
N PHE A 99 -7.16 -6.70 -4.76
CA PHE A 99 -7.66 -7.92 -4.13
C PHE A 99 -7.63 -7.75 -2.62
N GLU A 100 -8.77 -7.37 -2.05
CA GLU A 100 -8.92 -7.12 -0.62
C GLU A 100 -8.76 -8.39 0.21
N LYS A 101 -8.31 -8.21 1.47
CA LYS A 101 -8.12 -9.27 2.48
C LYS A 101 -6.97 -10.23 2.19
N TYR A 102 -6.31 -10.13 1.03
CA TYR A 102 -5.14 -10.95 0.70
C TYR A 102 -3.86 -10.27 1.14
N LYS A 103 -2.94 -11.07 1.70
CA LYS A 103 -1.64 -10.61 2.16
C LYS A 103 -0.48 -11.27 1.44
N ILE A 104 -0.72 -12.41 0.80
CA ILE A 104 0.30 -13.24 0.20
C ILE A 104 -0.03 -13.51 -1.26
N LEU A 105 0.91 -13.18 -2.14
CA LEU A 105 0.95 -13.66 -3.51
C LEU A 105 1.69 -14.99 -3.50
N VAL A 106 0.97 -16.09 -3.70
CA VAL A 106 1.55 -17.45 -3.68
C VAL A 106 2.27 -17.72 -5.00
N SER A 107 1.61 -17.41 -6.12
CA SER A 107 2.18 -17.53 -7.45
C SER A 107 1.40 -16.69 -8.45
N TYR A 108 2.01 -16.42 -9.59
CA TYR A 108 1.34 -15.82 -10.75
C TYR A 108 1.81 -16.48 -12.04
N CYS A 109 0.96 -16.44 -13.07
CA CYS A 109 1.26 -16.99 -14.39
C CYS A 109 0.64 -16.11 -15.47
N PHE A 110 1.43 -15.79 -16.49
CA PHE A 110 0.97 -15.08 -17.68
C PHE A 110 0.64 -16.08 -18.79
N ASN A 111 -0.56 -15.96 -19.35
CA ASN A 111 -1.02 -16.69 -20.53
C ASN A 111 -1.51 -15.67 -21.57
N GLY A 112 -0.58 -15.19 -22.40
CA GLY A 112 -0.85 -14.13 -23.37
C GLY A 112 -1.21 -12.81 -22.68
N ASP A 113 -2.46 -12.38 -22.83
CA ASP A 113 -3.03 -11.16 -22.23
C ASP A 113 -3.72 -11.42 -20.88
N SER A 114 -3.73 -12.68 -20.43
CA SER A 114 -4.32 -13.06 -19.15
C SER A 114 -3.25 -13.25 -18.09
N LEU A 115 -3.51 -12.71 -16.89
CA LEU A 115 -2.71 -12.90 -15.70
C LEU A 115 -3.53 -13.68 -14.67
N THR A 116 -3.08 -14.88 -14.35
CA THR A 116 -3.64 -15.71 -13.27
C THR A 116 -2.83 -15.47 -12.00
N LEU A 117 -3.52 -15.26 -10.88
CA LEU A 117 -2.96 -15.01 -9.56
C LEU A 117 -3.47 -16.08 -8.60
N ILE A 118 -2.57 -16.62 -7.78
CA ILE A 118 -2.95 -17.45 -6.63
C ILE A 118 -2.64 -16.64 -5.38
N LEU A 119 -3.68 -16.29 -4.62
CA LEU A 119 -3.61 -15.40 -3.47
C LEU A 119 -4.01 -16.13 -2.19
N LYS A 120 -3.47 -15.66 -1.06
CA LYS A 120 -3.76 -16.23 0.26
C LYS A 120 -3.95 -15.15 1.32
N HIS A 121 -4.95 -15.35 2.17
CA HIS A 121 -5.37 -14.37 3.20
C HIS A 121 -4.34 -14.19 4.31
N ASN A 122 -3.68 -15.25 4.75
CA ASN A 122 -2.72 -15.23 5.86
C ASN A 122 -1.68 -16.35 5.72
N PHE A 123 -0.67 -16.36 6.59
CA PHE A 123 0.39 -17.38 6.60
C PHE A 123 -0.05 -18.70 7.27
N ASP A 124 -1.31 -18.85 7.67
CA ASP A 124 -1.80 -20.09 8.28
C ASP A 124 -1.76 -21.22 7.25
N CYS A 125 -1.17 -22.35 7.61
CA CYS A 125 -1.11 -23.54 6.76
C CYS A 125 -2.52 -24.06 6.38
N ASN A 126 -3.54 -23.77 7.19
CA ASN A 126 -4.91 -24.22 6.96
C ASN A 126 -5.76 -23.30 6.08
N SER A 127 -5.29 -22.07 5.78
CA SER A 127 -6.06 -21.20 4.90
C SER A 127 -5.87 -21.61 3.44
N GLY A 128 -6.99 -21.72 2.73
CA GLY A 128 -7.03 -22.02 1.30
C GLY A 128 -6.38 -20.91 0.47
N CYS A 129 -6.10 -21.23 -0.79
CA CYS A 129 -5.67 -20.26 -1.78
C CYS A 129 -6.84 -19.98 -2.74
N ASP A 130 -7.00 -18.72 -3.10
CA ASP A 130 -7.98 -18.30 -4.09
C ASP A 130 -7.28 -17.97 -5.40
N THR A 131 -7.95 -18.28 -6.52
CA THR A 131 -7.43 -18.04 -7.86
C THR A 131 -8.19 -16.90 -8.52
N TYR A 132 -7.46 -15.93 -9.03
CA TYR A 132 -8.00 -14.79 -9.78
C TYR A 132 -7.42 -14.75 -11.16
N VAL A 133 -8.21 -14.32 -12.13
CA VAL A 133 -7.78 -14.12 -13.51
C VAL A 133 -8.16 -12.70 -13.91
N ILE A 134 -7.18 -11.93 -14.36
CA ILE A 134 -7.38 -10.55 -14.85
C ILE A 134 -6.81 -10.38 -16.25
N ASN A 135 -7.41 -9.50 -17.03
CA ASN A 135 -6.90 -9.09 -18.33
C ASN A 135 -5.89 -7.96 -18.15
N ILE A 136 -4.71 -8.07 -18.75
CA ILE A 136 -3.66 -7.05 -18.63
C ILE A 136 -3.76 -5.96 -19.69
N ASN A 137 -4.64 -6.11 -20.68
CA ASN A 137 -4.88 -5.13 -21.75
C ASN A 137 -6.14 -4.26 -21.54
N GLU A 138 -6.90 -4.47 -20.46
CA GLU A 138 -7.97 -3.56 -20.04
C GLU A 138 -7.45 -2.20 -19.55
#